data_AF-A0A916RA50-F1
#
_entry.id   AF-A0A916RA50-F1
#
_cell.length_a   1.000
_cell.length_b   1.000
_cell.length_c   1.000
_cell.angle_alpha   90.00
_cell.angle_beta   90.00
_cell.angle_gamma   90.00
#
_symmetry.space_group_name_H-M   'P 1'
#
loop_
_entity.id
_entity.type
_entity.pdbx_description
1 polymer ?
#
loop_
_entity_poly.entity_id
_entity_poly.type
_entity_poly.pdbx_seq_one_letter_code
_entity_poly.pdbx_strand_id
1 'polypeptide(L)'
;MLNFLPIAITSGLEIWVWMDYRLAVLFTVVLPLFILIWAFVKKSEAIQRLLITYWRVSSLLAITVYLMIAAVPISFLTSLIARILIPISLWFWVDLNEEIRELRNSPLKASLTSWRWATTFYNLIGALCQIPFLTCAFKSRNDLLEDPFCNVWLDPPWLFKQIFHPDWPQEFIGFLGFTGLIIYTIFLCYFVLVKLQKQGRSATGN
;
A
#
# COMPACT_ATOMS: atom_id res chain seq x y z
N MET A 1 27.54 30.99 4.80
CA MET A 1 26.14 30.92 5.28
C MET A 1 25.19 30.27 4.25
N LEU A 2 25.69 29.41 3.33
CA LEU A 2 24.92 28.80 2.24
C LEU A 2 24.76 27.26 2.34
N ASN A 3 25.34 26.62 3.36
CA ASN A 3 25.23 25.17 3.58
C ASN A 3 24.13 24.76 4.57
N PHE A 4 23.37 25.69 5.15
CA PHE A 4 22.31 25.37 6.13
C PHE A 4 20.95 25.06 5.48
N LEU A 5 20.68 25.58 4.28
CA LEU A 5 19.42 25.33 3.57
C LEU A 5 19.25 23.86 3.12
N PRO A 6 20.27 23.17 2.57
CA PRO A 6 20.15 21.75 2.20
C PRO A 6 19.93 20.85 3.43
N ILE A 7 20.55 21.17 4.56
CA ILE A 7 20.47 20.40 5.81
C ILE A 7 19.09 20.54 6.46
N ALA A 8 18.52 21.75 6.46
CA ALA A 8 17.16 21.96 6.98
C ALA A 8 16.09 21.26 6.14
N ILE A 9 16.21 21.29 4.80
CA ILE A 9 15.26 20.62 3.88
C ILE A 9 15.34 19.10 4.00
N THR A 10 16.56 18.53 4.12
CA THR A 10 16.75 17.08 4.31
C THR A 10 16.19 16.59 5.63
N SER A 11 16.37 17.34 6.73
CA SER A 11 15.78 17.01 8.03
C SER A 11 14.24 17.05 8.03
N GLY A 12 13.64 18.00 7.30
CA GLY A 12 12.20 18.07 7.15
C GLY A 12 11.66 16.86 6.38
N LEU A 13 12.29 16.53 5.24
CA LEU A 13 11.89 15.41 4.40
C LEU A 13 11.96 14.07 5.16
N GLU A 14 13.02 13.84 5.93
CA GLU A 14 13.15 12.65 6.77
C GLU A 14 11.96 12.51 7.73
N ILE A 15 11.60 13.59 8.45
CA ILE A 15 10.45 13.58 9.37
C ILE A 15 9.16 13.22 8.64
N TRP A 16 8.93 13.79 7.44
CA TRP A 16 7.76 13.49 6.62
C TRP A 16 7.73 12.03 6.19
N VAL A 17 8.85 11.48 5.73
CA VAL A 17 8.96 10.08 5.31
C VAL A 17 8.66 9.14 6.49
N TRP A 18 9.28 9.37 7.64
CA TRP A 18 9.01 8.55 8.84
C TRP A 18 7.55 8.64 9.29
N MET A 19 6.94 9.82 9.23
CA MET A 19 5.54 9.98 9.56
C MET A 19 4.65 9.23 8.55
N ASP A 20 4.92 9.33 7.25
CA ASP A 20 4.19 8.62 6.21
C ASP A 20 4.25 7.10 6.42
N TYR A 21 5.42 6.52 6.70
CA TYR A 21 5.53 5.09 7.00
C TYR A 21 4.73 4.67 8.25
N ARG A 22 4.74 5.47 9.31
CA ARG A 22 3.94 5.19 10.53
C ARG A 22 2.44 5.24 10.23
N LEU A 23 2.00 6.25 9.46
CA LEU A 23 0.61 6.37 9.02
C LEU A 23 0.22 5.23 8.08
N ALA A 24 1.13 4.80 7.19
CA ALA A 24 0.94 3.64 6.33
C ALA A 24 0.62 2.41 7.17
N VAL A 25 1.48 2.06 8.12
CA VAL A 25 1.26 0.89 8.99
C VAL A 25 -0.07 0.99 9.74
N LEU A 26 -0.39 2.16 10.29
CA LEU A 26 -1.64 2.37 11.03
C LEU A 26 -2.87 2.18 10.12
N PHE A 27 -2.95 2.91 9.02
CA PHE A 27 -4.13 2.94 8.15
C PHE A 27 -4.23 1.72 7.23
N THR A 28 -3.12 1.17 6.77
CA THR A 28 -3.12 0.11 5.76
C THR A 28 -2.89 -1.30 6.31
N VAL A 29 -2.48 -1.42 7.58
CA VAL A 29 -2.26 -2.72 8.21
C VAL A 29 -3.06 -2.88 9.50
N VAL A 30 -2.83 -2.03 10.51
CA VAL A 30 -3.37 -2.21 11.86
C VAL A 30 -4.89 -2.05 11.90
N LEU A 31 -5.41 -0.92 11.43
CA LEU A 31 -6.85 -0.65 11.42
C LEU A 31 -7.67 -1.66 10.59
N PRO A 32 -7.31 -2.00 9.33
CA PRO A 32 -8.07 -2.99 8.57
C PRO A 32 -8.00 -4.38 9.19
N LEU A 33 -6.88 -4.74 9.83
CA LEU A 33 -6.76 -6.03 10.51
C LEU A 33 -7.72 -6.12 11.70
N PHE A 34 -7.77 -5.06 12.52
CA PHE A 34 -8.71 -4.98 13.63
C PHE A 34 -10.17 -5.07 13.16
N ILE A 35 -10.54 -4.31 12.11
CA ILE A 35 -11.90 -4.35 11.54
C ILE A 35 -12.19 -5.74 10.96
N LEU A 36 -11.22 -6.40 10.33
CA LEU A 36 -11.39 -7.74 9.77
C LEU A 36 -11.69 -8.76 10.88
N ILE A 37 -10.89 -8.77 11.96
CA ILE A 37 -11.12 -9.64 13.11
C ILE A 37 -12.50 -9.37 13.70
N TRP A 38 -12.88 -8.10 13.86
CA TRP A 38 -14.20 -7.74 14.37
C TRP A 38 -15.34 -8.20 13.44
N ALA A 39 -15.15 -8.10 12.12
CA ALA A 39 -16.11 -8.57 11.12
C ALA A 39 -16.26 -10.10 11.13
N PHE A 40 -15.20 -10.85 11.43
CA PHE A 40 -15.27 -12.29 11.67
C PHE A 40 -16.10 -12.63 12.91
N VAL A 41 -15.83 -11.96 14.04
CA VAL A 41 -16.59 -12.16 15.29
C VAL A 41 -18.08 -11.83 15.11
N LYS A 42 -18.39 -10.76 14.35
CA LYS A 42 -19.78 -10.35 14.05
C LYS A 42 -20.38 -11.07 12.84
N LYS A 43 -19.66 -11.98 12.20
CA LYS A 43 -20.09 -12.76 11.02
C LYS A 43 -20.64 -11.87 9.89
N SER A 44 -20.04 -10.70 9.68
CA SER A 44 -20.43 -9.79 8.60
C SER A 44 -19.70 -10.15 7.30
N GLU A 45 -20.33 -10.97 6.47
CA GLU A 45 -19.70 -11.48 5.25
C GLU A 45 -19.33 -10.39 4.24
N ALA A 46 -20.19 -9.39 4.04
CA ALA A 46 -19.92 -8.29 3.11
C ALA A 46 -18.63 -7.52 3.51
N ILE A 47 -18.46 -7.23 4.80
CA ILE A 47 -17.25 -6.55 5.31
C ILE A 47 -16.02 -7.46 5.18
N GLN A 48 -16.15 -8.76 5.47
CA GLN A 48 -15.06 -9.72 5.28
C GLN A 48 -14.63 -9.80 3.81
N ARG A 49 -15.58 -9.92 2.87
CA ARG A 49 -15.30 -9.94 1.42
C ARG A 49 -14.57 -8.69 0.95
N LEU A 50 -14.99 -7.51 1.43
CA LEU A 50 -14.33 -6.25 1.11
C LEU A 50 -12.89 -6.25 1.63
N LEU A 51 -12.68 -6.58 2.91
CA LEU A 51 -11.37 -6.53 3.52
C LEU A 51 -10.42 -7.60 2.96
N ILE A 52 -10.89 -8.80 2.62
CA ILE A 52 -10.08 -9.81 1.94
C ILE A 52 -9.64 -9.31 0.55
N THR A 53 -10.53 -8.64 -0.19
CA THR A 53 -10.19 -8.04 -1.49
C THR A 53 -9.17 -6.92 -1.32
N TYR A 54 -9.37 -6.07 -0.31
CA TYR A 54 -8.43 -5.02 0.08
C TYR A 54 -7.04 -5.60 0.38
N TRP A 55 -6.93 -6.62 1.23
CA TRP A 55 -5.63 -7.23 1.60
C TRP A 55 -4.87 -7.81 0.41
N ARG A 56 -5.59 -8.39 -0.55
CA ARG A 56 -4.99 -8.88 -1.79
C ARG A 56 -4.36 -7.73 -2.57
N VAL A 57 -5.06 -6.60 -2.69
CA VAL A 57 -4.57 -5.42 -3.42
C VAL A 57 -3.48 -4.67 -2.65
N SER A 58 -3.65 -4.46 -1.35
CA SER A 58 -2.70 -3.73 -0.50
C SER A 58 -1.40 -4.50 -0.26
N SER A 59 -1.36 -5.81 -0.53
CA SER A 59 -0.14 -6.62 -0.46
C SER A 59 1.00 -6.08 -1.33
N LEU A 60 0.70 -5.28 -2.37
CA LEU A 60 1.71 -4.58 -3.17
C LEU A 60 2.55 -3.59 -2.34
N LEU A 61 2.00 -3.00 -1.27
CA LEU A 61 2.78 -2.18 -0.33
C LEU A 61 3.81 -3.03 0.42
N ALA A 62 3.46 -4.24 0.86
CA ALA A 62 4.40 -5.13 1.53
C ALA A 62 5.52 -5.59 0.58
N ILE A 63 5.15 -5.93 -0.67
CA ILE A 63 6.11 -6.22 -1.75
C ILE A 63 7.04 -5.02 -1.98
N THR A 64 6.48 -3.81 -2.00
CA THR A 64 7.26 -2.57 -2.15
C THR A 64 8.29 -2.40 -1.06
N VAL A 65 7.93 -2.64 0.21
CA VAL A 65 8.88 -2.57 1.34
C VAL A 65 10.04 -3.56 1.13
N TYR A 66 9.76 -4.79 0.67
CA TYR A 66 10.80 -5.79 0.43
C TYR A 66 11.74 -5.38 -0.71
N LEU A 67 11.20 -4.77 -1.78
CA LEU A 67 11.99 -4.20 -2.86
C LEU A 67 12.85 -3.02 -2.37
N MET A 68 12.31 -2.16 -1.50
CA MET A 68 13.06 -1.04 -0.91
C MET A 68 14.18 -1.50 0.03
N ILE A 69 14.00 -2.59 0.77
CA ILE A 69 15.07 -3.17 1.61
C ILE A 69 16.31 -3.48 0.77
N ALA A 70 16.12 -3.96 -0.46
CA ALA A 70 17.20 -4.25 -1.41
C ALA A 70 17.58 -3.05 -2.30
N ALA A 71 17.10 -1.84 -1.98
CA ALA A 71 17.34 -0.60 -2.72
C ALA A 71 16.98 -0.71 -4.22
N VAL A 72 15.90 -1.44 -4.54
CA VAL A 72 15.48 -1.64 -5.94
C VAL A 72 14.68 -0.41 -6.42
N PRO A 73 15.10 0.28 -7.50
CA PRO A 73 14.44 1.49 -7.98
C PRO A 73 12.95 1.32 -8.32
N ILE A 74 12.57 0.17 -8.89
CA ILE A 74 11.16 -0.09 -9.28
C ILE A 74 10.16 0.00 -8.11
N SER A 75 10.65 -0.11 -6.86
CA SER A 75 9.84 0.04 -5.66
C SER A 75 9.11 1.39 -5.57
N PHE A 76 9.70 2.47 -6.10
CA PHE A 76 9.04 3.79 -6.13
C PHE A 76 7.79 3.77 -7.01
N LEU A 77 7.83 3.04 -8.12
CA LEU A 77 6.69 2.86 -9.01
C LEU A 77 5.63 1.96 -8.37
N THR A 78 6.04 0.83 -7.77
CA THR A 78 5.09 -0.07 -7.09
C THR A 78 4.43 0.60 -5.88
N SER A 79 5.14 1.48 -5.17
CA SER A 79 4.58 2.32 -4.09
C SER A 79 3.43 3.18 -4.61
N LEU A 80 3.66 3.93 -5.70
CA LEU A 80 2.65 4.79 -6.29
C LEU A 80 1.44 3.98 -6.78
N ILE A 81 1.69 2.89 -7.52
CA ILE A 81 0.64 2.02 -8.05
C ILE A 81 -0.19 1.45 -6.91
N ALA A 82 0.43 0.98 -5.82
CA ALA A 82 -0.28 0.46 -4.67
C ALA A 82 -1.20 1.52 -4.04
N ARG A 83 -0.72 2.75 -3.86
CA ARG A 83 -1.53 3.86 -3.33
C ARG A 83 -2.71 4.23 -4.23
N ILE A 84 -2.64 4.00 -5.54
CA ILE A 84 -3.76 4.21 -6.46
C ILE A 84 -4.74 3.02 -6.42
N LEU A 85 -4.22 1.80 -6.41
CA LEU A 85 -5.05 0.58 -6.42
C LEU A 85 -5.83 0.40 -5.12
N ILE A 86 -5.32 0.86 -3.97
CA ILE A 86 -6.01 0.73 -2.68
C ILE A 86 -7.37 1.44 -2.68
N PRO A 87 -7.49 2.76 -2.95
CA PRO A 87 -8.78 3.43 -3.08
C PRO A 87 -9.71 2.77 -4.10
N ILE A 88 -9.18 2.36 -5.26
CA ILE A 88 -9.96 1.66 -6.28
C ILE A 88 -10.56 0.38 -5.70
N SER A 89 -9.77 -0.44 -5.01
CA SER A 89 -10.24 -1.70 -4.41
C SER A 89 -11.34 -1.50 -3.36
N LEU A 90 -11.35 -0.35 -2.68
CA LEU A 90 -12.36 -0.04 -1.66
C LEU A 90 -13.69 0.40 -2.27
N TRP A 91 -13.66 1.18 -3.36
CA TRP A 91 -14.86 1.86 -3.87
C TRP A 91 -15.40 1.31 -5.19
N PHE A 92 -14.61 0.57 -5.96
CA PHE A 92 -14.98 0.09 -7.29
C PHE A 92 -16.20 -0.86 -7.30
N TRP A 93 -16.40 -1.64 -6.23
CA TRP A 93 -17.40 -2.71 -6.19
C TRP A 93 -18.79 -2.22 -5.81
N VAL A 94 -19.64 -1.92 -6.80
CA VAL A 94 -21.01 -1.39 -6.61
C VAL A 94 -21.86 -2.35 -5.76
N ASP A 95 -21.95 -3.63 -6.12
CA ASP A 95 -22.78 -4.61 -5.40
C ASP A 95 -22.38 -4.72 -3.93
N LEU A 96 -21.07 -4.81 -3.66
CA LEU A 96 -20.55 -4.93 -2.31
C LEU A 96 -20.77 -3.64 -1.50
N ASN A 97 -20.70 -2.48 -2.15
CA ASN A 97 -21.01 -1.21 -1.51
C ASN A 97 -22.50 -1.10 -1.16
N GLU A 98 -23.39 -1.62 -2.01
CA GLU A 98 -24.82 -1.67 -1.74
C GLU A 98 -25.13 -2.60 -0.55
N GLU A 99 -24.59 -3.82 -0.53
CA GLU A 99 -24.72 -4.73 0.61
C GLU A 99 -24.25 -4.08 1.93
N ILE A 100 -23.11 -3.38 1.90
CA ILE A 100 -22.59 -2.68 3.09
C ILE A 100 -23.48 -1.50 3.48
N ARG A 101 -24.07 -0.79 2.51
CA ARG A 101 -25.00 0.32 2.76
C ARG A 101 -26.26 -0.16 3.46
N GLU A 102 -26.76 -1.33 3.11
CA GLU A 102 -27.98 -1.93 3.67
C GLU A 102 -27.78 -2.56 5.06
N LEU A 103 -26.54 -2.82 5.48
CA LEU A 103 -26.26 -3.29 6.84
C LEU A 103 -26.87 -2.35 7.89
N ARG A 104 -27.46 -2.94 8.94
CA ARG A 104 -27.94 -2.19 10.11
C ARG A 104 -26.82 -1.30 10.66
N ASN A 105 -27.17 -0.06 11.02
CA ASN A 105 -26.25 0.87 11.66
C ASN A 105 -25.69 0.24 12.93
N SER A 106 -24.37 0.06 12.95
CA SER A 106 -23.63 -0.58 14.03
C SER A 106 -22.26 0.08 14.15
N PRO A 107 -21.60 0.00 15.33
CA PRO A 107 -20.25 0.51 15.50
C PRO A 107 -19.28 -0.04 14.46
N LEU A 108 -19.40 -1.33 14.08
CA LEU A 108 -18.58 -1.95 13.05
C LEU A 108 -18.75 -1.28 11.67
N LYS A 109 -19.99 -1.00 11.26
CA LYS A 109 -20.27 -0.30 9.99
C LYS A 109 -19.71 1.13 10.01
N ALA A 110 -19.85 1.83 11.13
CA ALA A 110 -19.30 3.18 11.31
C ALA A 110 -17.76 3.16 11.22
N SER A 111 -17.10 2.28 11.99
CA SER A 111 -15.65 2.12 11.96
C SER A 111 -15.13 1.77 10.56
N LEU A 112 -15.79 0.85 9.84
CA LEU A 112 -15.44 0.53 8.47
C LEU A 112 -15.55 1.75 7.55
N THR A 113 -16.65 2.49 7.65
CA THR A 113 -16.92 3.64 6.78
C THR A 113 -15.90 4.77 7.02
N SER A 114 -15.62 5.08 8.30
CA SER A 114 -14.61 6.05 8.69
C SER A 114 -13.21 5.63 8.22
N TRP A 115 -12.83 4.36 8.43
CA TRP A 115 -11.54 3.84 8.00
C TRP A 115 -11.40 3.85 6.46
N ARG A 116 -12.45 3.49 5.72
CA ARG A 116 -12.43 3.53 4.24
C ARG A 116 -12.11 4.93 3.74
N TRP A 117 -12.81 5.96 4.24
CA TRP A 117 -12.55 7.34 3.85
C TRP A 117 -11.17 7.82 4.27
N ALA A 118 -10.75 7.58 5.51
CA ALA A 118 -9.42 7.96 5.99
C ALA A 118 -8.30 7.34 5.14
N THR A 119 -8.42 6.04 4.84
CA THR A 119 -7.46 5.31 4.01
C THR A 119 -7.46 5.82 2.57
N THR A 120 -8.61 6.17 2.00
CA THR A 120 -8.68 6.79 0.67
C THR A 120 -7.97 8.13 0.64
N PHE A 121 -8.27 9.05 1.57
CA PHE A 121 -7.59 10.35 1.62
C PHE A 121 -6.09 10.21 1.83
N TYR A 122 -5.69 9.36 2.78
CA TYR A 122 -4.27 9.07 3.04
C TYR A 122 -3.54 8.59 1.79
N ASN A 123 -4.10 7.61 1.07
CA ASN A 123 -3.45 7.06 -0.11
C ASN A 123 -3.44 8.04 -1.29
N LEU A 124 -4.50 8.84 -1.49
CA LEU A 124 -4.52 9.84 -2.56
C LEU A 124 -3.52 10.97 -2.31
N ILE A 125 -3.48 11.52 -1.10
CA ILE A 125 -2.50 12.54 -0.71
C ILE A 125 -1.09 11.96 -0.85
N GLY A 126 -0.87 10.76 -0.32
CA GLY A 126 0.40 10.06 -0.41
C GLY A 126 0.83 9.80 -1.86
N ALA A 127 -0.09 9.42 -2.75
CA ALA A 127 0.19 9.25 -4.16
C ALA A 127 0.65 10.56 -4.81
N LEU A 128 -0.02 11.69 -4.51
CA LEU A 128 0.39 13.01 -4.98
C LEU A 128 1.78 13.40 -4.44
N CYS A 129 2.03 13.17 -3.15
CA CYS A 129 3.32 13.43 -2.52
C CYS A 129 4.45 12.53 -3.07
N GLN A 130 4.13 11.34 -3.61
CA GLN A 130 5.11 10.42 -4.18
C GLN A 130 5.57 10.84 -5.60
N ILE A 131 4.80 11.68 -6.31
CA ILE A 131 5.08 12.06 -7.72
C ILE A 131 6.51 12.59 -7.93
N PRO A 132 7.04 13.51 -7.10
CA PRO A 132 8.41 14.02 -7.28
C PRO A 132 9.49 12.93 -7.17
N PHE A 133 9.22 11.86 -6.42
CA PHE A 133 10.13 10.74 -6.19
C PHE A 133 10.06 9.66 -7.28
N LEU A 134 9.21 9.81 -8.30
CA LEU A 134 9.17 8.88 -9.42
C LEU A 134 10.47 8.88 -10.24
N THR A 135 11.23 9.98 -10.21
CA THR A 135 12.56 10.06 -10.82
C THR A 135 13.52 9.03 -10.21
N CYS A 136 13.37 8.69 -8.92
CA CYS A 136 14.14 7.65 -8.24
C CYS A 136 13.93 6.26 -8.84
N ALA A 137 12.79 6.01 -9.49
CA ALA A 137 12.50 4.71 -10.11
C ALA A 137 13.37 4.41 -11.34
N PHE A 138 13.97 5.44 -11.95
CA PHE A 138 14.76 5.35 -13.18
C PHE A 138 16.26 5.53 -12.97
N LYS A 139 16.70 5.62 -11.70
CA LYS A 139 18.13 5.67 -11.34
C LYS A 139 18.74 4.28 -11.27
N SER A 140 20.06 4.20 -11.43
CA SER A 140 20.78 2.98 -11.07
C SER A 140 20.78 2.79 -9.54
N ARG A 141 21.03 1.57 -9.06
CA ARG A 141 21.10 1.30 -7.61
C ARG A 141 22.14 2.18 -6.90
N ASN A 142 23.29 2.42 -7.54
CA ASN A 142 24.35 3.22 -6.96
C ASN A 142 23.94 4.70 -6.87
N ASP A 143 23.41 5.26 -7.95
CA ASP A 143 22.95 6.66 -7.97
C ASP A 143 21.79 6.90 -6.99
N LEU A 144 20.96 5.89 -6.76
CA LEU A 144 19.86 5.94 -5.79
C LEU A 144 20.37 6.00 -4.35
N LEU A 145 21.42 5.23 -4.04
CA LEU A 145 22.02 5.22 -2.71
C LEU A 145 22.82 6.48 -2.42
N GLU A 146 23.45 7.08 -3.45
CA GLU A 146 24.21 8.33 -3.32
C GLU A 146 23.32 9.58 -3.24
N ASP A 147 22.11 9.54 -3.79
CA ASP A 147 21.17 10.66 -3.80
C ASP A 147 20.36 10.73 -2.49
N PRO A 148 20.58 11.73 -1.61
CA PRO A 148 19.86 11.84 -0.34
C PRO A 148 18.34 11.98 -0.52
N PHE A 149 17.89 12.51 -1.67
CA PHE A 149 16.47 12.70 -1.96
C PHE A 149 15.74 11.36 -2.16
N CYS A 150 16.42 10.36 -2.71
CA CYS A 150 15.86 9.03 -2.92
C CYS A 150 16.19 8.08 -1.75
N ASN A 151 17.41 8.17 -1.21
CA ASN A 151 17.91 7.30 -0.16
C ASN A 151 17.07 7.38 1.13
N VAL A 152 16.58 8.57 1.50
CA VAL A 152 15.76 8.78 2.71
C VAL A 152 14.51 7.88 2.78
N TRP A 153 13.97 7.45 1.64
CA TRP A 153 12.82 6.54 1.59
C TRP A 153 13.16 5.09 1.97
N LEU A 154 14.45 4.74 2.01
CA LEU A 154 14.95 3.41 2.33
C LEU A 154 15.22 3.20 3.83
N ASP A 155 15.38 4.28 4.61
CA ASP A 155 15.66 4.18 6.04
C ASP A 155 14.58 3.41 6.82
N PRO A 156 13.26 3.68 6.64
CA PRO A 156 12.25 2.93 7.37
C PRO A 156 12.17 1.44 6.97
N PRO A 157 12.25 1.06 5.67
CA PRO A 157 12.40 -0.34 5.25
C PRO A 157 13.63 -1.03 5.86
N TRP A 158 14.77 -0.35 5.96
CA TRP A 158 15.96 -0.91 6.60
C TRP A 158 15.79 -1.11 8.10
N LEU A 159 15.10 -0.20 8.81
CA LEU A 159 14.73 -0.44 10.20
C LEU A 159 13.77 -1.64 10.33
N PHE A 160 12.79 -1.75 9.43
CA PHE A 160 11.90 -2.91 9.39
C PHE A 160 12.70 -4.22 9.22
N LYS A 161 13.68 -4.24 8.31
CA LYS A 161 14.60 -5.39 8.18
C LYS A 161 15.31 -5.68 9.50
N GLN A 162 15.89 -4.68 10.16
CA GLN A 162 16.63 -4.90 11.41
C GLN A 162 15.76 -5.52 12.50
N ILE A 163 14.48 -5.17 12.56
CA ILE A 163 13.54 -5.69 13.57
C ILE A 163 13.05 -7.10 13.22
N PHE A 164 12.64 -7.34 11.98
CA PHE A 164 11.93 -8.57 11.59
C PHE A 164 12.80 -9.60 10.86
N HIS A 165 13.88 -9.17 10.22
CA HIS A 165 14.78 -9.98 9.39
C HIS A 165 16.26 -9.63 9.64
N PRO A 166 16.74 -9.64 10.90
CA PRO A 166 18.09 -9.20 11.23
C PRO A 166 19.15 -9.99 10.46
N ASP A 167 19.01 -11.32 10.42
CA ASP A 167 20.02 -12.24 9.89
C ASP A 167 19.90 -12.48 8.37
N TRP A 168 18.85 -11.99 7.73
CA TRP A 168 18.64 -12.26 6.30
C TRP A 168 19.42 -11.26 5.44
N PRO A 169 20.13 -11.73 4.39
CA PRO A 169 20.77 -10.83 3.43
C PRO A 169 19.76 -9.92 2.72
N GLN A 170 20.15 -8.68 2.41
CA GLN A 170 19.27 -7.74 1.69
C GLN A 170 18.89 -8.29 0.30
N GLU A 171 19.83 -8.95 -0.36
CA GLU A 171 19.66 -9.57 -1.68
C GLU A 171 18.57 -10.65 -1.65
N PHE A 172 18.54 -11.46 -0.59
CA PHE A 172 17.53 -12.50 -0.43
C PHE A 172 16.13 -11.90 -0.22
N ILE A 173 16.02 -10.85 0.60
CA ILE A 173 14.74 -10.12 0.79
C ILE A 173 14.29 -9.47 -0.52
N GLY A 174 15.23 -8.88 -1.28
CA GLY A 174 14.96 -8.34 -2.62
C GLY A 174 14.45 -9.40 -3.60
N PHE A 175 15.05 -10.59 -3.59
CA PHE A 175 14.59 -11.73 -4.38
C PHE A 175 13.16 -12.14 -4.02
N LEU A 176 12.81 -12.17 -2.72
CA LEU A 176 11.43 -12.42 -2.29
C LEU A 176 10.49 -11.30 -2.76
N GLY A 177 10.92 -10.04 -2.71
CA GLY A 177 10.18 -8.89 -3.25
C GLY A 177 9.89 -9.05 -4.75
N PHE A 178 10.89 -9.38 -5.56
CA PHE A 178 10.71 -9.63 -7.00
C PHE A 178 9.80 -10.82 -7.29
N THR A 179 9.99 -11.92 -6.58
CA THR A 179 9.15 -13.12 -6.72
C THR A 179 7.70 -12.78 -6.39
N GLY A 180 7.47 -12.06 -5.29
CA GLY A 180 6.16 -11.57 -4.90
C GLY A 180 5.55 -10.64 -5.95
N LEU A 181 6.33 -9.73 -6.53
CA LEU A 181 5.87 -8.82 -7.58
C LEU A 181 5.45 -9.55 -8.86
N ILE A 182 6.20 -10.58 -9.28
CA ILE A 182 5.85 -11.40 -10.45
C ILE A 182 4.53 -12.12 -10.20
N ILE A 183 4.40 -12.79 -9.04
CA ILE A 183 3.18 -13.51 -8.65
C ILE A 183 1.99 -12.54 -8.60
N TYR A 184 2.16 -11.40 -7.94
CA TYR A 184 1.14 -10.35 -7.84
C TYR A 184 0.68 -9.87 -9.21
N THR A 185 1.63 -9.59 -10.12
CA THR A 185 1.33 -9.14 -11.48
C THR A 185 0.55 -10.20 -12.26
N ILE A 186 0.93 -11.48 -12.19
CA ILE A 186 0.20 -12.56 -12.86
C ILE A 186 -1.25 -12.63 -12.37
N PHE A 187 -1.47 -12.61 -11.06
CA PHE A 187 -2.82 -12.65 -10.49
C PHE A 187 -3.63 -11.40 -10.80
N LEU A 188 -3.02 -10.21 -10.77
CA LEU A 188 -3.67 -8.97 -11.14
C LEU A 188 -4.08 -8.97 -12.61
N CYS A 189 -3.18 -9.37 -13.52
CA CYS A 189 -3.47 -9.48 -14.94
C CYS A 189 -4.58 -10.50 -15.21
N TYR A 190 -4.52 -11.69 -14.59
CA TYR A 190 -5.59 -12.67 -14.68
C TYR A 190 -6.93 -12.11 -14.20
N PHE A 191 -6.93 -11.41 -13.06
CA PHE A 191 -8.12 -10.79 -12.52
C PHE A 191 -8.70 -9.74 -13.48
N VAL A 192 -7.89 -8.80 -13.96
CA VAL A 192 -8.33 -7.70 -14.85
C VAL A 192 -8.80 -8.23 -16.20
N LEU A 193 -8.05 -9.15 -16.82
CA LEU A 193 -8.32 -9.62 -18.18
C LEU A 193 -9.44 -10.67 -18.24
N VAL A 194 -9.58 -11.50 -17.20
CA VAL A 194 -10.51 -12.64 -17.24
C VAL A 194 -11.68 -12.46 -16.28
N LYS A 195 -11.39 -12.17 -15.00
CA LYS A 195 -12.43 -12.20 -13.96
C LYS A 195 -13.30 -10.94 -13.97
N LEU A 196 -12.68 -9.78 -14.14
CA LEU A 196 -13.36 -8.49 -14.13
C LEU A 196 -14.38 -8.37 -15.28
N GLN A 197 -14.00 -8.83 -16.48
CA GLN A 197 -14.91 -8.83 -17.65
C GLN A 197 -16.14 -9.72 -17.45
N LYS A 198 -16.01 -10.81 -16.69
CA LYS A 198 -17.10 -11.75 -16.40
C LYS A 198 -18.00 -11.23 -15.28
N GLN A 199 -17.44 -10.58 -14.26
CA GLN A 199 -18.18 -10.09 -13.09
C GLN A 199 -18.80 -8.70 -13.31
N GLY A 200 -18.23 -7.85 -14.16
CA GLY A 200 -18.81 -6.55 -14.53
C GLY A 200 -20.05 -6.61 -15.43
N ARG A 201 -20.52 -7.83 -15.77
CA ARG A 201 -21.71 -8.07 -16.59
C ARG A 201 -22.97 -8.46 -15.79
N SER A 202 -22.93 -8.45 -14.46
CA SER A 202 -24.10 -8.77 -13.66
C SER A 202 -24.80 -7.52 -13.15
N ALA A 203 -25.65 -6.96 -14.01
CA ALA A 203 -26.90 -6.34 -13.62
C ALA A 203 -27.94 -6.74 -14.68
N THR A 204 -28.89 -7.61 -14.29
CA THR A 204 -29.95 -8.28 -15.10
C THR A 204 -29.53 -9.51 -15.93
N GLY A 205 -29.68 -10.68 -15.31
CA GLY A 205 -29.63 -11.99 -15.94
C GLY A 205 -30.47 -12.95 -15.10
N ASN A 206 -31.78 -12.84 -15.27
CA ASN A 206 -32.92 -13.39 -14.50
C ASN A 206 -33.46 -12.46 -13.41
#